data_AF-A0A2S9YUJ7-F1
#
_entry.id   AF-A0A2S9YUJ7-F1
#
_cell.length_a   1.000
_cell.length_b   1.000
_cell.length_c   1.000
_cell.angle_alpha   90.00
_cell.angle_beta   90.00
_cell.angle_gamma   90.00
#
_symmetry.space_group_name_H-M   'P 1'
#
loop_
_entity.id
_entity.type
_entity.pdbx_description
1 polymer ?
#
loop_
_entity_poly.entity_id
_entity_poly.type
_entity_poly.pdbx_seq_one_letter_code
_entity_poly.pdbx_strand_id
1 'polypeptide(L)'
;MIFWWPSKYHADYELRNWDALVQTVQTMPHGVFWPLLGARRSGKTWALNAIEAAIGPANAAHVTLDQIDAKKQELPEHARGRTVLLFDEPGSVLFHDTAPEQVMNKGWELNVEGAKQFVEWCQRLKHTGTIVTLALTPAEWHALREVGGALVSSKDLEYRRLGPLSAAQSQRFPRTPTQHQLFEQLPPTWRRNPFLLAEFFRHVLDTPEGNLRNPLSRDDIHKFGKEVIGELNSGKYDYLYHVLYDCLIPEHRGALRMVAEHERPSEDLCRMLLHLGLLMQSDSGEYEIGDPVLADHYPPPVRIHHISDLHFGPKTALSVDAKDNSVQGRKLAKAAGQGPIRDDYLDWLAQLETHQRPHLVVVSGDIAEAGQDDQLEAGRAWLDRVAACLAPHPGLDPDDPRLLLVPGNHDVDWTAVDGPAGGRRPHLAFARVFTGTSWPFPQLVEPPETREPAHQHYRSLGLAFALLGSPEYGGANHEHYGRLDPGLVHDRDIQHLRSAVWKHEPIRIAVVHHPLAQVPSIATEITSYSGLTNGGQLQAALEEQGFTLLLHGHTHAAYLERKGELLIAGAGTLGSRETYERHGFNEIIVTREGQRYKVQAQTYERKGGSFAPRAVEQLERVAT
;
A
#
# COMPACT_ATOMS: atom_id res chain seq x y z
N MET A 1 29.00 -18.44 -8.18
CA MET A 1 27.98 -17.75 -7.38
C MET A 1 26.88 -17.31 -8.34
N ILE A 2 25.76 -18.05 -8.30
CA ILE A 2 24.40 -17.70 -8.76
C ILE A 2 24.24 -17.29 -10.22
N PHE A 3 24.30 -18.28 -11.11
CA PHE A 3 23.24 -18.44 -12.09
C PHE A 3 22.89 -19.92 -12.11
N TRP A 4 21.75 -20.30 -11.51
CA TRP A 4 21.12 -21.59 -11.79
C TRP A 4 20.56 -21.64 -13.24
N TRP A 5 20.63 -20.51 -13.93
CA TRP A 5 20.46 -20.42 -15.36
C TRP A 5 21.82 -20.59 -16.05
N PRO A 6 22.01 -21.56 -16.95
CA PRO A 6 23.31 -21.73 -17.58
C PRO A 6 23.69 -20.46 -18.33
N SER A 7 24.94 -19.99 -18.16
CA SER A 7 25.46 -18.81 -18.86
C SER A 7 25.48 -18.98 -20.38
N LYS A 8 25.31 -20.22 -20.83
CA LYS A 8 25.13 -20.61 -22.23
C LYS A 8 23.75 -21.18 -22.42
N TYR A 9 23.15 -20.85 -23.57
CA TYR A 9 21.88 -21.43 -23.99
C TYR A 9 21.96 -22.96 -24.07
N HIS A 10 20.89 -23.61 -23.60
CA HIS A 10 20.73 -25.05 -23.70
C HIS A 10 19.25 -25.41 -23.86
N ALA A 11 18.94 -26.19 -24.89
CA ALA A 11 17.56 -26.46 -25.33
C ALA A 11 16.69 -27.12 -24.24
N ASP A 12 17.27 -27.98 -23.38
CA ASP A 12 16.52 -28.65 -22.30
C ASP A 12 15.95 -27.68 -21.24
N TYR A 13 16.55 -26.49 -21.12
CA TYR A 13 16.09 -25.44 -20.20
C TYR A 13 15.06 -24.52 -20.86
N GLU A 14 14.76 -24.72 -22.15
CA GLU A 14 13.85 -23.87 -22.88
C GLU A 14 12.40 -24.10 -22.45
N LEU A 15 11.73 -23.02 -22.06
CA LEU A 15 10.36 -23.02 -21.56
C LEU A 15 9.36 -22.64 -22.65
N ARG A 16 9.81 -21.88 -23.65
CA ARG A 16 8.99 -21.31 -24.72
C ARG A 16 9.17 -22.09 -26.02
N ASN A 17 8.21 -21.93 -26.93
CA ASN A 17 8.41 -22.33 -28.31
C ASN A 17 8.80 -21.06 -29.09
N TRP A 18 9.97 -21.08 -29.73
CA TRP A 18 10.50 -19.96 -30.50
C TRP A 18 10.24 -20.03 -31.99
N ASP A 19 9.61 -21.08 -32.52
CA ASP A 19 9.43 -21.31 -33.96
C ASP A 19 8.75 -20.12 -34.64
N ALA A 20 7.66 -19.62 -34.06
CA ALA A 20 6.98 -18.44 -34.58
C ALA A 20 7.86 -17.19 -34.50
N LEU A 21 8.68 -17.05 -33.44
CA LEU A 21 9.63 -15.95 -33.29
C LEU A 21 10.71 -15.98 -34.36
N VAL A 22 11.35 -17.14 -34.53
CA VAL A 22 12.37 -17.41 -35.53
C VAL A 22 11.82 -17.14 -36.94
N GLN A 23 10.63 -17.65 -37.26
CA GLN A 23 10.02 -17.44 -38.56
C GLN A 23 9.84 -15.94 -38.88
N THR A 24 9.42 -15.13 -37.91
CA THR A 24 9.26 -13.69 -38.15
C THR A 24 10.57 -12.94 -38.18
N VAL A 25 11.55 -13.31 -37.36
CA VAL A 25 12.90 -12.74 -37.45
C VAL A 25 13.52 -13.04 -38.82
N GLN A 26 13.17 -14.16 -39.45
CA GLN A 26 13.59 -14.48 -40.81
C GLN A 26 12.79 -13.75 -41.91
N THR A 27 11.68 -13.09 -41.57
CA THR A 27 10.92 -12.23 -42.49
C THR A 27 11.32 -10.76 -42.34
N MET A 28 11.24 -9.98 -43.42
CA MET A 28 11.62 -8.57 -43.37
C MET A 28 10.71 -7.74 -42.45
N PRO A 29 11.27 -6.89 -41.56
CA PRO A 29 10.50 -5.95 -40.74
C PRO A 29 9.84 -4.86 -41.57
N HIS A 30 8.68 -4.40 -41.10
CA HIS A 30 8.04 -3.19 -41.63
C HIS A 30 8.86 -1.92 -41.31
N GLY A 31 9.64 -1.91 -40.22
CA GLY A 31 10.60 -0.87 -39.85
C GLY A 31 12.07 -1.21 -40.15
N VAL A 32 13.03 -0.43 -39.64
CA VAL A 32 14.48 -0.68 -39.83
C VAL A 32 15.01 -1.87 -39.02
N PHE A 33 14.29 -2.31 -37.99
CA PHE A 33 14.61 -3.49 -37.16
C PHE A 33 13.32 -4.10 -36.57
N TRP A 34 13.42 -5.33 -36.06
CA TRP A 34 12.38 -6.00 -35.27
C TRP A 34 12.60 -5.75 -33.76
N PRO A 35 11.69 -5.06 -33.05
CA PRO A 35 11.77 -4.95 -31.60
C PRO A 35 11.31 -6.25 -30.93
N LEU A 36 12.15 -6.78 -30.04
CA LEU A 36 11.83 -7.84 -29.11
C LEU A 36 11.68 -7.22 -27.72
N LEU A 37 10.46 -6.73 -27.42
CA LEU A 37 10.20 -6.08 -26.14
C LEU A 37 10.06 -7.07 -25.00
N GLY A 38 10.71 -6.75 -23.88
CA GLY A 38 10.53 -7.45 -22.61
C GLY A 38 11.04 -6.60 -21.45
N ALA A 39 10.51 -6.83 -20.25
CA ALA A 39 11.02 -6.19 -19.06
C ALA A 39 12.51 -6.51 -18.84
N ARG A 40 13.24 -5.72 -18.05
CA ARG A 40 14.54 -6.22 -17.55
C ARG A 40 14.30 -7.53 -16.78
N ARG A 41 15.28 -8.44 -16.80
CA ARG A 41 15.18 -9.79 -16.21
C ARG A 41 14.07 -10.71 -16.78
N SER A 42 13.43 -10.36 -17.89
CA SER A 42 12.40 -11.22 -18.53
C SER A 42 12.96 -12.36 -19.39
N GLY A 43 14.29 -12.53 -19.44
CA GLY A 43 14.96 -13.52 -20.29
C GLY A 43 15.26 -13.05 -21.72
N LYS A 44 15.43 -11.74 -21.96
CA LYS A 44 15.74 -11.17 -23.29
C LYS A 44 16.98 -11.80 -23.94
N THR A 45 18.12 -11.79 -23.24
CA THR A 45 19.37 -12.41 -23.71
C THR A 45 19.20 -13.90 -24.00
N TRP A 46 18.45 -14.61 -23.16
CA TRP A 46 18.15 -16.02 -23.39
C TRP A 46 17.35 -16.23 -24.67
N ALA A 47 16.34 -15.39 -24.93
CA ALA A 47 15.57 -15.45 -26.15
C ALA A 47 16.42 -15.18 -27.39
N LEU A 48 17.32 -14.20 -27.35
CA LEU A 48 18.25 -13.94 -28.46
C LEU A 48 19.15 -15.16 -28.73
N ASN A 49 19.73 -15.75 -27.68
CA ASN A 49 20.56 -16.95 -27.83
C ASN A 49 19.75 -18.14 -28.37
N ALA A 50 18.47 -18.28 -27.99
CA ALA A 50 17.61 -19.33 -28.50
C ALA A 50 17.28 -19.14 -29.99
N ILE A 51 17.04 -17.90 -30.42
CA ILE A 51 16.83 -17.55 -31.83
C ILE A 51 18.11 -17.81 -32.63
N GLU A 52 19.28 -17.41 -32.11
CA GLU A 52 20.58 -17.68 -32.73
C GLU A 52 20.80 -19.17 -32.93
N ALA A 53 20.56 -19.97 -31.87
CA ALA A 53 20.70 -21.42 -31.92
C ALA A 53 19.74 -22.07 -32.94
N ALA A 54 18.52 -21.57 -33.06
CA ALA A 54 17.52 -22.09 -33.99
C ALA A 54 17.80 -21.71 -35.46
N ILE A 55 18.30 -20.50 -35.72
CA ILE A 55 18.67 -20.04 -37.08
C ILE A 55 20.02 -20.61 -37.51
N GLY A 56 20.90 -20.89 -36.54
CA GLY A 56 22.24 -21.39 -36.72
C GLY A 56 23.28 -20.26 -36.79
N PRO A 57 24.47 -20.47 -36.20
CA PRO A 57 25.52 -19.44 -36.09
C PRO A 57 26.13 -19.05 -37.44
N ALA A 58 25.83 -19.79 -38.52
CA ALA A 58 26.21 -19.41 -39.87
C ALA A 58 25.44 -18.18 -40.37
N ASN A 59 24.17 -18.03 -39.94
CA ASN A 59 23.23 -17.05 -40.48
C ASN A 59 22.85 -15.97 -39.46
N ALA A 60 22.95 -16.26 -38.16
CA ALA A 60 22.66 -15.33 -37.08
C ALA A 60 23.90 -15.09 -36.21
N ALA A 61 23.99 -13.89 -35.63
CA ALA A 61 24.91 -13.60 -34.55
C ALA A 61 24.24 -12.77 -33.45
N HIS A 62 24.42 -13.20 -32.19
CA HIS A 62 24.16 -12.38 -31.03
C HIS A 62 25.32 -11.38 -30.80
N VAL A 63 24.97 -10.11 -30.59
CA VAL A 63 25.92 -9.02 -30.41
C VAL A 63 25.44 -8.14 -29.26
N THR A 64 26.29 -7.94 -28.26
CA THR A 64 26.05 -6.94 -27.23
C THR A 64 26.64 -5.60 -27.68
N LEU A 65 25.99 -4.48 -27.38
CA LEU A 65 26.39 -3.20 -27.97
C LEU A 65 27.73 -2.65 -27.45
N ASP A 66 28.22 -3.15 -26.32
CA ASP A 66 29.59 -2.93 -25.84
C ASP A 66 30.66 -3.54 -26.77
N GLN A 67 30.30 -4.52 -27.61
CA GLN A 67 31.20 -5.11 -28.61
C GLN A 67 31.31 -4.26 -29.89
N ILE A 68 30.48 -3.22 -30.02
CA ILE A 68 30.45 -2.36 -31.20
C ILE A 68 31.25 -1.11 -30.89
N ASP A 69 32.22 -0.82 -31.76
CA ASP A 69 32.88 0.48 -31.74
C ASP A 69 31.85 1.53 -32.13
N ALA A 70 31.19 2.16 -31.15
CA ALA A 70 30.10 3.11 -31.37
C ALA A 70 30.51 4.27 -32.29
N LYS A 71 31.80 4.61 -32.35
CA LYS A 71 32.32 5.66 -33.24
C LYS A 71 32.48 5.17 -34.68
N LYS A 72 32.88 3.91 -34.88
CA LYS A 72 33.11 3.34 -36.21
C LYS A 72 31.92 2.58 -36.78
N GLN A 73 30.97 2.21 -35.91
CA GLN A 73 29.79 1.41 -36.25
C GLN A 73 30.17 0.12 -37.01
N GLU A 74 31.28 -0.49 -36.59
CA GLU A 74 31.80 -1.74 -37.15
C GLU A 74 31.28 -2.94 -36.35
N LEU A 75 30.81 -3.96 -37.08
CA LEU A 75 30.41 -5.22 -36.47
C LEU A 75 31.64 -6.02 -35.99
N PRO A 76 31.54 -6.74 -34.86
CA PRO A 76 32.57 -7.66 -34.41
C PRO A 76 32.75 -8.80 -35.42
N GLU A 77 33.93 -9.41 -35.44
CA GLU A 77 34.33 -10.38 -36.46
C GLU A 77 33.32 -11.53 -36.63
N HIS A 78 32.79 -12.07 -35.52
CA HIS A 78 31.82 -13.18 -35.55
C HIS A 78 30.46 -12.82 -36.16
N ALA A 79 30.14 -11.52 -36.21
CA ALA A 79 28.88 -10.99 -36.73
C ALA A 79 28.98 -10.48 -38.17
N ARG A 80 30.19 -10.38 -38.74
CA ARG A 80 30.38 -9.92 -40.13
C ARG A 80 29.82 -10.95 -41.12
N GLY A 81 29.05 -10.47 -42.10
CA GLY A 81 28.46 -11.31 -43.14
C GLY A 81 27.24 -12.13 -42.72
N ARG A 82 26.71 -11.94 -41.50
CA ARG A 82 25.50 -12.61 -41.04
C ARG A 82 24.25 -11.96 -41.64
N THR A 83 23.26 -12.79 -41.95
CA THR A 83 21.96 -12.34 -42.46
C THR A 83 21.08 -11.77 -41.35
N VAL A 84 21.23 -12.27 -40.12
CA VAL A 84 20.45 -11.85 -38.95
C VAL A 84 21.39 -11.38 -37.85
N LEU A 85 21.14 -10.18 -37.32
CA LEU A 85 21.85 -9.62 -36.17
C LEU A 85 20.88 -9.44 -35.01
N LEU A 86 21.26 -10.00 -33.86
CA LEU A 86 20.45 -10.01 -32.64
C LEU A 86 21.17 -9.15 -31.60
N PHE A 87 20.71 -7.91 -31.40
CA PHE A 87 21.33 -6.99 -30.47
C PHE A 87 20.66 -7.01 -29.10
N ASP A 88 21.48 -6.96 -28.05
CA ASP A 88 21.06 -6.77 -26.66
C ASP A 88 21.62 -5.47 -26.07
N GLU A 89 20.92 -4.97 -25.04
CA GLU A 89 21.32 -3.84 -24.18
C GLU A 89 21.71 -2.54 -24.92
N PRO A 90 20.82 -1.92 -25.72
CA PRO A 90 21.13 -0.68 -26.41
C PRO A 90 21.18 0.57 -25.53
N GLY A 91 20.83 0.46 -24.25
CA GLY A 91 20.76 1.61 -23.33
C GLY A 91 21.98 2.53 -23.36
N SER A 92 23.20 2.00 -23.48
CA SER A 92 24.45 2.81 -23.50
C SER A 92 24.61 3.70 -24.74
N VAL A 93 23.93 3.37 -25.85
CA VAL A 93 23.90 4.18 -27.08
C VAL A 93 22.75 5.18 -27.03
N LEU A 94 21.63 4.78 -26.43
CA LEU A 94 20.37 5.54 -26.42
C LEU A 94 20.33 6.60 -25.33
N PHE A 95 20.99 6.39 -24.21
CA PHE A 95 20.92 7.28 -23.06
C PHE A 95 22.30 7.81 -22.69
N HIS A 96 22.33 9.00 -22.10
CA HIS A 96 23.55 9.48 -21.45
C HIS A 96 23.86 8.61 -20.23
N ASP A 97 25.15 8.48 -19.90
CA ASP A 97 25.59 7.82 -18.67
C ASP A 97 25.00 8.58 -17.48
N THR A 98 23.93 8.03 -16.93
CA THR A 98 23.07 8.69 -15.95
C THR A 98 23.16 7.89 -14.67
N ALA A 99 23.54 8.54 -13.58
CA ALA A 99 23.59 7.89 -12.27
C ALA A 99 22.20 7.30 -11.91
N PRO A 100 22.14 6.11 -11.28
CA PRO A 100 20.88 5.47 -10.90
C PRO A 100 19.90 6.40 -10.16
N GLU A 101 20.41 7.26 -9.27
CA GLU A 101 19.61 8.23 -8.52
C GLU A 101 18.94 9.26 -9.43
N GLN A 102 19.61 9.67 -10.50
CA GLN A 102 19.03 10.58 -11.48
C GLN A 102 17.95 9.88 -12.31
N VAL A 103 18.17 8.62 -12.73
CA VAL A 103 17.14 7.82 -13.43
C VAL A 103 15.91 7.61 -12.55
N MET A 104 16.11 7.30 -11.27
CA MET A 104 15.01 7.11 -10.32
C MET A 104 14.14 8.38 -10.18
N ASN A 105 14.78 9.55 -10.07
CA ASN A 105 14.09 10.81 -9.80
C ASN A 105 13.54 11.51 -11.05
N LYS A 106 14.28 11.51 -12.16
CA LYS A 106 13.96 12.27 -13.38
C LYS A 106 13.67 11.41 -14.61
N GLY A 107 13.95 10.11 -14.53
CA GLY A 107 13.97 9.23 -15.70
C GLY A 107 15.28 9.36 -16.48
N TRP A 108 15.32 8.68 -17.62
CA TRP A 108 16.47 8.69 -18.52
C TRP A 108 16.64 10.02 -19.24
N GLU A 109 17.89 10.42 -19.44
CA GLU A 109 18.25 11.49 -20.36
C GLU A 109 18.61 10.90 -21.73
N LEU A 110 17.74 11.16 -22.73
CA LEU A 110 17.88 10.66 -24.09
C LEU A 110 19.12 11.26 -24.78
N ASN A 111 20.05 10.41 -25.21
CA ASN A 111 21.11 10.79 -26.13
C ASN A 111 20.55 10.81 -27.56
N VAL A 112 19.88 11.91 -27.91
CA VAL A 112 19.19 12.07 -29.20
C VAL A 112 20.11 11.79 -30.39
N GLU A 113 21.35 12.28 -30.34
CA GLU A 113 22.32 12.09 -31.42
C GLU A 113 22.78 10.63 -31.55
N GLY A 114 23.12 9.98 -30.42
CA GLY A 114 23.48 8.56 -30.39
C GLY A 114 22.34 7.67 -30.91
N ALA A 115 21.12 7.93 -30.47
CA ALA A 115 19.93 7.23 -30.95
C ALA A 115 19.69 7.43 -32.46
N LYS A 116 19.87 8.65 -32.99
CA LYS A 116 19.76 8.92 -34.44
C LYS A 116 20.78 8.12 -35.24
N GLN A 117 22.05 8.22 -34.84
CA GLN A 117 23.15 7.52 -35.49
C GLN A 117 22.94 6.01 -35.49
N PHE A 118 22.39 5.47 -34.39
CA PHE A 118 22.05 4.05 -34.28
C PHE A 118 20.91 3.64 -35.22
N VAL A 119 19.83 4.41 -35.30
CA VAL A 119 18.71 4.14 -36.24
C VAL A 119 19.21 4.19 -37.69
N GLU A 120 20.02 5.19 -38.05
CA GLU A 120 20.62 5.31 -39.38
C GLU A 120 21.55 4.14 -39.70
N TRP A 121 22.31 3.66 -38.72
CA TRP A 121 23.17 2.49 -38.88
C TRP A 121 22.35 1.21 -39.11
N CYS A 122 21.30 0.97 -38.33
CA CYS A 122 20.35 -0.11 -38.56
C CYS A 122 19.72 -0.02 -39.96
N GLN A 123 19.39 1.18 -40.43
CA GLN A 123 18.88 1.40 -41.78
C GLN A 123 19.89 0.99 -42.86
N ARG A 124 21.18 1.32 -42.69
CA ARG A 124 22.23 0.89 -43.62
C ARG A 124 22.41 -0.62 -43.63
N LEU A 125 22.37 -1.28 -42.48
CA LEU A 125 22.39 -2.75 -42.39
C LEU A 125 21.17 -3.36 -43.11
N LYS A 126 19.98 -2.77 -42.95
CA LYS A 126 18.80 -3.21 -43.70
C LYS A 126 18.98 -3.08 -45.21
N HIS A 127 19.60 -2.00 -45.69
CA HIS A 127 19.89 -1.82 -47.12
C HIS A 127 20.88 -2.86 -47.69
N THR A 128 21.73 -3.47 -46.87
CA THR A 128 22.59 -4.59 -47.27
C THR A 128 21.90 -5.95 -47.20
N GLY A 129 20.60 -5.99 -46.89
CA GLY A 129 19.82 -7.22 -46.74
C GLY A 129 19.96 -7.88 -45.37
N THR A 130 20.62 -7.23 -44.41
CA THR A 130 20.74 -7.72 -43.03
C THR A 130 19.45 -7.44 -42.26
N ILE A 131 18.91 -8.45 -41.60
CA ILE A 131 17.78 -8.32 -40.69
C ILE A 131 18.31 -8.02 -39.29
N VAL A 132 17.82 -6.94 -38.69
CA VAL A 132 18.19 -6.51 -37.35
C VAL A 132 17.05 -6.80 -36.39
N THR A 133 17.34 -7.47 -35.28
CA THR A 133 16.41 -7.65 -34.15
C THR A 133 17.03 -7.05 -32.90
N LEU A 134 16.26 -6.23 -32.17
CA LEU A 134 16.72 -5.56 -30.96
C LEU A 134 15.94 -6.07 -29.75
N ALA A 135 16.61 -6.62 -28.76
CA ALA A 135 16.03 -6.80 -27.43
C ALA A 135 15.93 -5.44 -26.74
N LEU A 136 14.70 -5.04 -26.40
CA LEU A 136 14.41 -3.70 -25.89
C LEU A 136 13.58 -3.75 -24.61
N THR A 137 13.85 -2.82 -23.72
CA THR A 137 12.91 -2.36 -22.70
C THR A 137 11.90 -1.36 -23.30
N PRO A 138 10.76 -1.13 -22.64
CA PRO A 138 9.84 -0.07 -23.02
C PRO A 138 10.47 1.32 -23.09
N ALA A 139 11.38 1.66 -22.17
CA ALA A 139 12.10 2.94 -22.20
C ALA A 139 12.98 3.08 -23.44
N GLU A 140 13.80 2.06 -23.75
CA GLU A 140 14.66 2.05 -24.95
C GLU A 140 13.82 2.10 -26.24
N TRP A 141 12.69 1.41 -26.28
CA TRP A 141 11.77 1.47 -27.42
C TRP A 141 11.12 2.85 -27.59
N HIS A 142 10.71 3.48 -26.49
CA HIS A 142 10.16 4.83 -26.53
C HIS A 142 11.20 5.82 -27.10
N ALA A 143 12.43 5.76 -26.59
CA ALA A 143 13.56 6.57 -27.06
C ALA A 143 13.80 6.41 -28.58
N LEU A 144 13.84 5.17 -29.07
CA LEU A 144 14.02 4.90 -30.50
C LEU A 144 12.86 5.42 -31.35
N ARG A 145 11.62 5.37 -30.85
CA ARG A 145 10.45 5.90 -31.58
C ARG A 145 10.43 7.41 -31.65
N GLU A 146 10.79 8.07 -30.56
CA GLU A 146 10.87 9.53 -30.50
C GLU A 146 11.84 10.06 -31.57
N VAL A 147 12.96 9.36 -31.76
CA VAL A 147 14.01 9.76 -32.68
C VAL A 147 13.79 9.25 -34.12
N GLY A 148 13.42 7.98 -34.27
CA GLY A 148 13.30 7.32 -35.58
C GLY A 148 11.96 7.56 -36.28
N GLY A 149 10.93 8.03 -35.57
CA GLY A 149 9.60 8.30 -36.13
C GLY A 149 9.03 7.10 -36.89
N ALA A 150 8.72 7.29 -38.18
CA ALA A 150 8.14 6.26 -39.04
C ALA A 150 9.11 5.10 -39.38
N LEU A 151 10.42 5.27 -39.16
CA LEU A 151 11.41 4.20 -39.38
C LEU A 151 11.28 3.08 -38.33
N VAL A 152 10.70 3.39 -37.17
CA VAL A 152 10.45 2.44 -36.08
C VAL A 152 8.96 2.13 -36.04
N SER A 153 8.58 1.01 -36.68
CA SER A 153 7.19 0.57 -36.79
C SER A 153 6.61 0.16 -35.44
N SER A 154 5.40 0.64 -35.13
CA SER A 154 4.64 0.20 -33.95
C SER A 154 3.84 -1.08 -34.20
N LYS A 155 3.60 -1.46 -35.46
CA LYS A 155 2.92 -2.72 -35.82
C LYS A 155 3.69 -3.94 -35.31
N ASP A 156 4.99 -3.76 -35.12
CA ASP A 156 5.89 -4.82 -34.69
C ASP A 156 5.66 -5.18 -33.20
N LEU A 157 4.96 -4.33 -32.43
CA LEU A 157 4.52 -4.60 -31.06
C LEU A 157 3.39 -5.62 -30.96
N GLU A 158 2.56 -5.75 -32.00
CA GLU A 158 1.35 -6.58 -31.95
C GLU A 158 1.67 -8.07 -31.81
N TYR A 159 2.94 -8.45 -32.02
CA TYR A 159 3.35 -9.84 -32.09
C TYR A 159 3.68 -10.53 -30.76
N ARG A 160 3.53 -9.85 -29.60
CA ARG A 160 3.56 -10.42 -28.22
C ARG A 160 4.63 -11.50 -27.92
N ARG A 161 5.94 -11.23 -28.04
CA ARG A 161 6.94 -12.34 -28.08
C ARG A 161 7.78 -12.63 -26.82
N LEU A 162 7.94 -11.69 -25.89
CA LEU A 162 8.52 -11.98 -24.56
C LEU A 162 7.56 -11.66 -23.42
N GLY A 163 6.28 -12.02 -23.59
CA GLY A 163 5.33 -11.92 -22.49
C GLY A 163 5.64 -12.87 -21.33
N PRO A 164 4.93 -12.76 -20.19
CA PRO A 164 5.01 -13.70 -19.09
C PRO A 164 4.78 -15.15 -19.56
N LEU A 165 5.34 -16.12 -18.82
CA LEU A 165 5.13 -17.53 -19.11
C LEU A 165 3.64 -17.87 -19.04
N SER A 166 3.16 -18.64 -20.01
CA SER A 166 1.83 -19.26 -19.91
C SER A 166 1.81 -20.31 -18.80
N ALA A 167 0.61 -20.74 -18.38
CA ALA A 167 0.47 -21.82 -17.40
C ALA A 167 1.20 -23.10 -17.84
N ALA A 168 1.07 -23.48 -19.12
CA ALA A 168 1.77 -24.65 -19.67
C ALA A 168 3.29 -24.47 -19.72
N GLN A 169 3.78 -23.27 -20.03
CA GLN A 169 5.23 -22.99 -20.06
C GLN A 169 5.83 -23.00 -18.65
N SER A 170 5.15 -22.40 -17.68
CA SER A 170 5.61 -22.34 -16.29
C SER A 170 5.64 -23.70 -15.60
N GLN A 171 4.73 -24.62 -15.94
CA GLN A 171 4.75 -26.02 -15.47
C GLN A 171 6.00 -26.80 -15.88
N ARG A 172 6.71 -26.36 -16.94
CA ARG A 172 7.99 -26.95 -17.39
C ARG A 172 9.19 -26.45 -16.59
N PHE A 173 9.00 -25.42 -15.75
CA PHE A 173 10.08 -24.78 -15.00
C PHE A 173 10.64 -25.68 -13.89
N PRO A 174 9.80 -26.27 -13.00
CA PRO A 174 10.30 -27.16 -11.95
C PRO A 174 10.98 -28.39 -12.56
N ARG A 175 12.13 -28.78 -11.99
CA ARG A 175 12.97 -29.90 -12.49
C ARG A 175 13.11 -31.03 -11.48
N THR A 176 12.71 -30.82 -10.24
CA THR A 176 12.77 -31.81 -9.16
C THR A 176 11.39 -31.98 -8.51
N PRO A 177 11.11 -33.13 -7.87
CA PRO A 177 9.85 -33.33 -7.14
C PRO A 177 9.57 -32.22 -6.12
N THR A 178 10.59 -31.77 -5.38
CA THR A 178 10.48 -30.67 -4.42
C THR A 178 10.08 -29.36 -5.09
N GLN A 179 10.69 -29.02 -6.23
CA GLN A 179 10.32 -27.81 -6.98
C GLN A 179 8.89 -27.87 -7.51
N HIS A 180 8.41 -29.04 -7.95
CA HIS A 180 7.00 -29.20 -8.37
C HIS A 180 6.04 -28.93 -7.22
N GLN A 181 6.33 -29.47 -6.04
CA GLN A 181 5.50 -29.26 -4.85
C GLN A 181 5.50 -27.79 -4.38
N LEU A 182 6.65 -27.11 -4.44
CA LEU A 182 6.74 -25.67 -4.15
C LEU A 182 5.98 -24.86 -5.20
N PHE A 183 6.14 -25.20 -6.48
CA PHE A 183 5.45 -24.53 -7.59
C PHE A 183 3.93 -24.55 -7.43
N GLU A 184 3.36 -25.67 -6.98
CA GLU A 184 1.92 -25.83 -6.76
C GLU A 184 1.37 -24.94 -5.65
N GLN A 185 2.22 -24.53 -4.69
CA GLN A 185 1.84 -23.66 -3.56
C GLN A 185 2.07 -22.16 -3.84
N LEU A 186 2.90 -21.82 -4.83
CA LEU A 186 3.21 -20.42 -5.16
C LEU A 186 2.00 -19.67 -5.73
N PRO A 187 1.80 -18.37 -5.43
CA PRO A 187 0.77 -17.59 -6.11
C PRO A 187 0.97 -17.53 -7.63
N PRO A 188 -0.09 -17.40 -8.45
CA PRO A 188 0.02 -17.33 -9.91
C PRO A 188 0.97 -16.23 -10.42
N THR A 189 1.06 -15.09 -9.73
CA THR A 189 1.96 -13.98 -10.06
C THR A 189 3.43 -14.40 -10.07
N TRP A 190 3.86 -15.21 -9.10
CA TRP A 190 5.22 -15.74 -9.05
C TRP A 190 5.53 -16.69 -10.21
N ARG A 191 4.57 -17.51 -10.63
CA ARG A 191 4.76 -18.56 -11.65
C ARG A 191 5.01 -18.03 -13.05
N ARG A 192 4.76 -16.74 -13.30
CA ARG A 192 4.78 -16.13 -14.63
C ARG A 192 6.15 -15.57 -15.03
N ASN A 193 7.04 -15.35 -14.06
CA ASN A 193 8.37 -14.79 -14.29
C ASN A 193 9.45 -15.85 -13.99
N PRO A 194 10.21 -16.32 -14.99
CA PRO A 194 11.23 -17.35 -14.79
C PRO A 194 12.35 -16.92 -13.84
N PHE A 195 12.70 -15.63 -13.82
CA PHE A 195 13.73 -15.11 -12.93
C PHE A 195 13.26 -15.16 -11.47
N LEU A 196 12.04 -14.72 -11.18
CA LEU A 196 11.48 -14.77 -9.82
C LEU A 196 11.29 -16.21 -9.33
N LEU A 197 10.86 -17.13 -10.22
CA LEU A 197 10.79 -18.56 -9.90
C LEU A 197 12.17 -19.15 -9.56
N ALA A 198 13.19 -18.83 -10.36
CA ALA A 198 14.55 -19.29 -10.12
C ALA A 198 15.05 -18.84 -8.74
N GLU A 199 14.88 -17.57 -8.42
CA GLU A 199 15.34 -17.00 -7.16
C GLU A 199 14.54 -17.52 -5.97
N PHE A 200 13.23 -17.73 -6.12
CA PHE A 200 12.43 -18.35 -5.07
C PHE A 200 12.89 -19.80 -4.77
N PHE A 201 13.03 -20.64 -5.80
CA PHE A 201 13.51 -22.01 -5.60
C PHE A 201 14.92 -22.05 -5.03
N ARG A 202 15.82 -21.21 -5.52
CA ARG A 202 17.17 -21.09 -4.98
C ARG A 202 17.12 -20.76 -3.48
N HIS A 203 16.38 -19.71 -3.11
CA HIS A 203 16.30 -19.28 -1.71
C HIS A 203 15.72 -20.36 -0.79
N VAL A 204 14.62 -21.00 -1.17
CA VAL A 204 13.99 -22.06 -0.35
C VAL A 204 14.88 -23.31 -0.27
N LEU A 205 15.53 -23.71 -1.35
CA LEU A 205 16.38 -24.92 -1.36
C LEU A 205 17.76 -24.70 -0.72
N ASP A 206 18.24 -23.46 -0.66
CA ASP A 206 19.50 -23.13 0.01
C ASP A 206 19.33 -22.91 1.53
N THR A 207 18.10 -22.74 2.03
CA THR A 207 17.82 -22.55 3.47
C THR A 207 17.67 -23.89 4.21
N PRO A 208 18.26 -24.04 5.41
CA PRO A 208 18.10 -25.26 6.22
C PRO A 208 16.63 -25.59 6.51
N GLU A 209 15.80 -24.59 6.80
CA GLU A 209 14.38 -24.73 7.11
C GLU A 209 13.58 -25.27 5.91
N GLY A 210 13.87 -24.78 4.70
CA GLY A 210 13.22 -25.23 3.47
C GLY A 210 13.58 -26.67 3.10
N ASN A 211 14.79 -27.13 3.44
CA ASN A 211 15.20 -28.52 3.25
C ASN A 211 14.58 -29.49 4.27
N LEU A 212 14.20 -29.01 5.45
CA LEU A 212 13.71 -29.84 6.56
C LEU A 212 12.19 -29.94 6.64
N ARG A 213 11.44 -28.96 6.11
CA ARG A 213 9.98 -28.91 6.20
C ARG A 213 9.35 -29.04 4.83
N ASN A 214 8.88 -30.24 4.48
CA ASN A 214 8.11 -30.45 3.26
C ASN A 214 6.91 -31.37 3.55
N PRO A 215 5.64 -30.92 3.35
CA PRO A 215 5.20 -29.64 2.79
C PRO A 215 5.44 -28.42 3.69
N LEU A 216 5.70 -27.27 3.06
CA LEU A 216 5.66 -25.95 3.70
C LEU A 216 4.21 -25.52 3.97
N SER A 217 4.01 -24.73 5.01
CA SER A 217 2.71 -24.07 5.24
C SER A 217 2.54 -22.86 4.32
N ARG A 218 1.30 -22.34 4.22
CA ARG A 218 1.03 -21.10 3.48
C ARG A 218 1.82 -19.91 4.04
N ASP A 219 2.00 -19.87 5.35
CA ASP A 219 2.74 -18.81 6.05
C ASP A 219 4.23 -18.91 5.76
N ASP A 220 4.78 -20.13 5.69
CA ASP A 220 6.17 -20.34 5.28
C ASP A 220 6.40 -19.83 3.85
N ILE A 221 5.49 -20.14 2.90
CA ILE A 221 5.58 -19.64 1.52
C ILE A 221 5.51 -18.11 1.45
N HIS A 222 4.62 -17.50 2.23
CA HIS A 222 4.53 -16.04 2.29
C HIS A 222 5.82 -15.42 2.86
N LYS A 223 6.33 -15.99 3.96
CA LYS A 223 7.58 -15.57 4.60
C LYS A 223 8.76 -15.65 3.63
N PHE A 224 8.98 -16.80 2.99
CA PHE A 224 10.05 -16.95 2.01
C PHE A 224 9.88 -16.00 0.82
N GLY A 225 8.64 -15.74 0.38
CA GLY A 225 8.36 -14.75 -0.66
C GLY A 225 8.83 -13.35 -0.28
N LYS A 226 8.59 -12.93 0.97
CA LYS A 226 9.06 -11.64 1.51
C LYS A 226 10.58 -11.58 1.63
N GLU A 227 11.21 -12.66 2.09
CA GLU A 227 12.68 -12.75 2.17
C GLU A 227 13.33 -12.67 0.78
N VAL A 228 12.77 -13.35 -0.21
CA VAL A 228 13.22 -13.28 -1.61
C VAL A 228 13.06 -11.86 -2.17
N ILE A 229 11.91 -11.21 -1.95
CA ILE A 229 11.71 -9.81 -2.37
C ILE A 229 12.77 -8.89 -1.73
N GLY A 230 13.04 -9.06 -0.44
CA GLY A 230 14.09 -8.33 0.27
C GLY A 230 15.48 -8.54 -0.34
N GLU A 231 15.84 -9.79 -0.69
CA GLU A 231 17.10 -10.11 -1.36
C GLU A 231 17.18 -9.51 -2.76
N LEU A 232 16.09 -9.59 -3.54
CA LEU A 232 16.01 -9.03 -4.89
C LEU A 232 16.15 -7.51 -4.93
N ASN A 233 15.68 -6.84 -3.88
CA ASN A 233 15.79 -5.40 -3.71
C ASN A 233 17.11 -4.96 -3.06
N SER A 234 17.92 -5.92 -2.60
CA SER A 234 19.27 -5.62 -2.14
C SER A 234 20.21 -5.35 -3.32
N GLY A 235 21.33 -4.66 -3.05
CA GLY A 235 22.34 -4.25 -4.03
C GLY A 235 22.97 -5.36 -4.88
N LYS A 236 22.66 -6.63 -4.61
CA LYS A 236 23.12 -7.77 -5.41
C LYS A 236 22.41 -7.87 -6.76
N TYR A 237 21.11 -7.56 -6.80
CA TYR A 237 20.30 -7.72 -8.02
C TYR A 237 19.72 -6.40 -8.51
N ASP A 238 19.50 -5.45 -7.60
CA ASP A 238 18.86 -4.16 -7.88
C ASP A 238 17.60 -4.33 -8.74
N TYR A 239 16.77 -5.33 -8.40
CA TYR A 239 15.65 -5.75 -9.25
C TYR A 239 14.70 -4.59 -9.53
N LEU A 240 14.31 -3.84 -8.50
CA LEU A 240 13.46 -2.66 -8.64
C LEU A 240 14.09 -1.61 -9.55
N TYR A 241 15.38 -1.29 -9.38
CA TYR A 241 16.06 -0.36 -10.28
C TYR A 241 15.90 -0.80 -11.74
N HIS A 242 16.26 -2.05 -12.04
CA HIS A 242 16.23 -2.55 -13.40
C HIS A 242 14.81 -2.65 -13.98
N VAL A 243 13.86 -3.20 -13.25
CA VAL A 243 12.51 -3.49 -13.76
C VAL A 243 11.59 -2.28 -13.72
N LEU A 244 11.74 -1.40 -12.74
CA LEU A 244 10.87 -0.24 -12.57
C LEU A 244 11.46 1.03 -13.17
N TYR A 245 12.74 1.34 -12.90
CA TYR A 245 13.30 2.65 -13.21
C TYR A 245 14.09 2.67 -14.53
N ASP A 246 14.95 1.68 -14.77
CA ASP A 246 15.71 1.52 -16.01
C ASP A 246 14.79 1.07 -17.17
N CYS A 247 13.84 0.17 -16.88
CA CYS A 247 12.98 -0.41 -17.91
C CYS A 247 11.79 0.47 -18.33
N LEU A 248 11.23 1.30 -17.44
CA LEU A 248 9.96 1.99 -17.68
C LEU A 248 10.10 3.52 -17.71
N ILE A 249 9.37 4.16 -18.64
CA ILE A 249 9.16 5.63 -18.64
C ILE A 249 8.26 6.07 -17.47
N PRO A 250 8.27 7.36 -17.07
CA PRO A 250 7.45 7.88 -15.98
C PRO A 250 5.95 7.53 -16.07
N GLU A 251 5.38 7.54 -17.26
CA GLU A 251 3.95 7.29 -17.52
C GLU A 251 3.56 5.85 -17.19
N HIS A 252 4.41 4.88 -17.51
CA HIS A 252 4.21 3.48 -17.13
C HIS A 252 4.27 3.30 -15.61
N ARG A 253 5.18 3.99 -14.93
CA ARG A 253 5.28 3.97 -13.46
C ARG A 253 4.05 4.59 -12.81
N GLY A 254 3.57 5.72 -13.35
CA GLY A 254 2.30 6.34 -12.95
C GLY A 254 1.11 5.40 -13.12
N ALA A 255 1.04 4.66 -14.23
CA ALA A 255 0.00 3.66 -14.45
C ALA A 255 0.04 2.51 -13.44
N LEU A 256 1.24 2.01 -13.06
CA LEU A 256 1.37 1.01 -12.00
C LEU A 256 0.86 1.54 -10.65
N ARG A 257 1.20 2.80 -10.31
CA ARG A 257 0.71 3.45 -9.09
C ARG A 257 -0.82 3.58 -9.09
N MET A 258 -1.39 4.07 -10.19
CA MET A 258 -2.85 4.18 -10.37
C MET A 258 -3.54 2.82 -10.18
N VAL A 259 -3.01 1.75 -10.78
CA VAL A 259 -3.55 0.38 -10.59
C VAL A 259 -3.50 -0.06 -9.14
N ALA A 260 -2.39 0.19 -8.43
CA ALA A 260 -2.29 -0.13 -7.00
C ALA A 260 -3.33 0.63 -6.17
N GLU A 261 -3.66 1.85 -6.58
CA GLU A 261 -4.69 2.71 -5.96
C GLU A 261 -6.12 2.38 -6.44
N HIS A 262 -6.31 1.29 -7.19
CA HIS A 262 -7.58 0.87 -7.81
C HIS A 262 -8.16 1.89 -8.81
N GLU A 263 -7.31 2.75 -9.36
CA GLU A 263 -7.64 3.64 -10.47
C GLU A 263 -7.38 2.95 -11.82
N ARG A 264 -8.02 3.45 -12.88
CA ARG A 264 -7.88 2.90 -14.23
C ARG A 264 -6.97 3.79 -15.09
N PRO A 265 -5.74 3.35 -15.44
CA PRO A 265 -4.90 4.05 -16.40
C PRO A 265 -5.48 3.99 -17.81
N SER A 266 -4.84 4.70 -18.75
CA SER A 266 -5.21 4.58 -20.17
C SER A 266 -4.92 3.17 -20.71
N GLU A 267 -5.78 2.70 -21.62
CA GLU A 267 -5.67 1.35 -22.19
C GLU A 267 -4.35 1.10 -22.92
N ASP A 268 -3.75 2.14 -23.52
CA ASP A 268 -2.47 2.00 -24.20
C ASP A 268 -1.31 1.74 -23.23
N LEU A 269 -1.30 2.39 -22.05
CA LEU A 269 -0.32 2.12 -21.00
C LEU A 269 -0.53 0.71 -20.41
N CYS A 270 -1.79 0.34 -20.13
CA CYS A 270 -2.11 -0.99 -19.62
C CYS A 270 -1.72 -2.10 -20.61
N ARG A 271 -1.96 -1.91 -21.92
CA ARG A 271 -1.60 -2.89 -22.95
C ARG A 271 -0.10 -3.20 -22.93
N MET A 272 0.74 -2.18 -22.81
CA MET A 272 2.19 -2.37 -22.71
C MET A 272 2.56 -3.12 -21.43
N LEU A 273 2.06 -2.71 -20.27
CA LEU A 273 2.39 -3.34 -18.99
C LEU A 273 1.87 -4.79 -18.87
N LEU A 274 0.69 -5.09 -19.41
CA LEU A 274 0.15 -6.45 -19.56
C LEU A 274 1.05 -7.30 -20.45
N HIS A 275 1.53 -6.73 -21.56
CA HIS A 275 2.44 -7.43 -22.46
C HIS A 275 3.72 -7.84 -21.74
N LEU A 276 4.26 -6.97 -20.88
CA LEU A 276 5.47 -7.22 -20.09
C LEU A 276 5.21 -8.16 -18.90
N GLY A 277 3.95 -8.43 -18.56
CA GLY A 277 3.56 -9.20 -17.38
C GLY A 277 3.69 -8.45 -16.06
N LEU A 278 3.91 -7.14 -16.11
CA LEU A 278 3.94 -6.27 -14.93
C LEU A 278 2.53 -5.94 -14.44
N LEU A 279 1.54 -6.02 -15.34
CA LEU A 279 0.13 -6.08 -14.99
C LEU A 279 -0.47 -7.44 -15.34
N MET A 280 -1.59 -7.73 -14.69
CA MET A 280 -2.55 -8.76 -15.07
C MET A 280 -3.96 -8.18 -15.08
N GLN A 281 -4.85 -8.89 -15.75
CA GLN A 281 -6.27 -8.58 -15.73
C GLN A 281 -6.97 -9.71 -14.97
N SER A 282 -7.76 -9.35 -13.97
CA SER A 282 -8.60 -10.28 -13.22
C SER A 282 -9.79 -10.73 -14.06
N ASP A 283 -10.53 -11.73 -13.57
CA ASP A 283 -11.75 -12.21 -14.24
C ASP A 283 -12.86 -11.13 -14.29
N SER A 284 -12.83 -10.15 -13.38
CA SER A 284 -13.74 -8.99 -13.40
C SER A 284 -13.34 -7.93 -14.43
N GLY A 285 -12.18 -8.09 -15.08
CA GLY A 285 -11.64 -7.13 -16.03
C GLY A 285 -10.82 -6.00 -15.39
N GLU A 286 -10.66 -6.01 -14.06
CA GLU A 286 -9.82 -5.06 -13.33
C GLU A 286 -8.34 -5.38 -13.54
N TYR A 287 -7.50 -4.34 -13.45
CA TYR A 287 -6.05 -4.50 -13.54
C TYR A 287 -5.45 -4.71 -12.15
N GLU A 288 -4.45 -5.59 -12.08
CA GLU A 288 -3.67 -5.86 -10.88
C GLU A 288 -2.18 -5.91 -11.22
N ILE A 289 -1.31 -5.61 -10.25
CA ILE A 289 0.14 -5.74 -10.46
C ILE A 289 0.52 -7.22 -10.53
N GLY A 290 1.03 -7.64 -11.69
CA GLY A 290 1.37 -9.03 -12.00
C GLY A 290 2.74 -9.47 -11.51
N ASP A 291 3.62 -8.52 -11.15
CA ASP A 291 4.96 -8.77 -10.62
C ASP A 291 4.96 -8.62 -9.08
N PRO A 292 5.31 -9.67 -8.30
CA PRO A 292 5.20 -9.63 -6.84
C PRO A 292 6.20 -8.68 -6.17
N VAL A 293 7.34 -8.35 -6.80
CA VAL A 293 8.28 -7.36 -6.27
C VAL A 293 7.71 -5.96 -6.47
N LEU A 294 7.10 -5.69 -7.63
CA LEU A 294 6.40 -4.44 -7.87
C LEU A 294 5.14 -4.30 -7.00
N ALA A 295 4.41 -5.39 -6.75
CA ALA A 295 3.24 -5.37 -5.87
C ALA A 295 3.62 -5.11 -4.41
N ASP A 296 4.81 -5.53 -3.97
CA ASP A 296 5.35 -5.15 -2.67
C ASP A 296 5.82 -3.69 -2.64
N HIS A 297 6.37 -3.19 -3.75
CA HIS A 297 6.78 -1.79 -3.88
C HIS A 297 5.59 -0.82 -3.94
N TYR A 298 4.52 -1.20 -4.65
CA TYR A 298 3.25 -0.49 -4.78
C TYR A 298 2.11 -1.32 -4.17
N PRO A 299 2.08 -1.53 -2.85
CA PRO A 299 0.95 -2.20 -2.23
C PRO A 299 -0.30 -1.33 -2.37
N PRO A 300 -1.50 -1.92 -2.30
CA PRO A 300 -2.73 -1.15 -2.19
C PRO A 300 -2.70 -0.17 -1.00
N PRO A 301 -3.40 0.97 -1.08
CA PRO A 301 -3.52 1.91 0.02
C PRO A 301 -4.14 1.26 1.26
N VAL A 302 -3.70 1.65 2.45
CA VAL A 302 -4.36 1.29 3.70
C VAL A 302 -5.35 2.39 4.07
N ARG A 303 -6.66 2.09 4.04
CA ARG A 303 -7.73 2.95 4.53
C ARG A 303 -8.03 2.70 6.00
N ILE A 304 -8.00 3.76 6.80
CA ILE A 304 -8.31 3.74 8.22
C ILE A 304 -9.45 4.73 8.44
N HIS A 305 -10.57 4.29 8.98
CA HIS A 305 -11.60 5.23 9.43
C HIS A 305 -11.38 5.57 10.90
N HIS A 306 -11.32 6.86 11.22
CA HIS A 306 -11.26 7.38 12.57
C HIS A 306 -12.64 7.92 12.94
N ILE A 307 -13.30 7.22 13.85
CA ILE A 307 -14.64 7.53 14.37
C ILE A 307 -14.54 7.89 15.85
N SER A 308 -15.52 8.65 16.35
CA SER A 308 -15.53 9.10 17.74
C SER A 308 -16.94 9.43 18.20
N ASP A 309 -17.13 9.52 19.52
CA ASP A 309 -18.30 10.11 20.16
C ASP A 309 -19.60 9.44 19.68
N LEU A 310 -19.69 8.13 19.90
CA LEU A 310 -20.82 7.29 19.49
C LEU A 310 -22.03 7.42 20.43
N HIS A 311 -21.79 7.83 21.69
CA HIS A 311 -22.79 8.17 22.72
C HIS A 311 -24.00 7.22 22.75
N PHE A 312 -23.74 5.92 22.98
CA PHE A 312 -24.80 4.96 23.24
C PHE A 312 -25.50 5.31 24.54
N GLY A 313 -26.76 5.74 24.46
CA GLY A 313 -27.52 6.19 25.62
C GLY A 313 -28.68 7.12 25.27
N PRO A 314 -29.28 7.77 26.29
CA PRO A 314 -30.47 8.61 26.12
C PRO A 314 -30.29 9.80 25.18
N LYS A 315 -29.08 10.34 25.00
CA LYS A 315 -28.83 11.47 24.08
C LYS A 315 -28.24 11.03 22.74
N THR A 316 -28.35 9.75 22.37
CA THR A 316 -28.04 9.28 21.00
C THR A 316 -28.77 10.12 19.95
N ALA A 317 -28.02 10.68 19.00
CA ALA A 317 -28.53 11.46 17.88
C ALA A 317 -29.36 10.61 16.92
N LEU A 318 -30.48 11.17 16.46
CA LEU A 318 -31.44 10.49 15.59
C LEU A 318 -31.51 11.20 14.24
N SER A 319 -31.62 10.42 13.15
CA SER A 319 -31.61 10.88 11.76
C SER A 319 -32.77 11.82 11.43
N VAL A 320 -33.89 11.67 12.16
CA VAL A 320 -35.06 12.54 12.11
C VAL A 320 -35.29 13.07 13.51
N ASP A 321 -35.25 14.39 13.69
CA ASP A 321 -35.59 15.01 14.97
C ASP A 321 -37.12 15.07 15.13
N ALA A 322 -37.62 14.42 16.17
CA ALA A 322 -39.03 14.47 16.50
C ALA A 322 -39.32 15.81 17.18
N LYS A 323 -39.65 16.83 16.39
CA LYS A 323 -40.03 18.17 16.91
C LYS A 323 -41.20 18.12 17.90
N ASP A 324 -42.05 17.09 17.80
CA ASP A 324 -43.10 16.79 18.76
C ASP A 324 -42.75 15.54 19.58
N ASN A 325 -42.59 15.74 20.89
CA ASN A 325 -42.28 14.68 21.85
C ASN A 325 -43.48 13.78 22.21
N SER A 326 -44.68 14.07 21.68
CA SER A 326 -45.88 13.25 21.86
C SER A 326 -45.73 11.84 21.29
N VAL A 327 -46.61 10.93 21.71
CA VAL A 327 -46.66 9.56 21.17
C VAL A 327 -46.89 9.57 19.65
N GLN A 328 -47.72 10.48 19.15
CA GLN A 328 -48.00 10.66 17.73
C GLN A 328 -46.78 11.19 16.98
N GLY A 329 -46.09 12.21 17.52
CA GLY A 329 -44.87 12.77 16.94
C GLY A 329 -43.75 11.72 16.81
N ARG A 330 -43.53 10.91 17.85
CA ARG A 330 -42.57 9.78 17.80
C ARG A 330 -42.97 8.70 16.80
N LYS A 331 -44.27 8.37 16.69
CA LYS A 331 -44.77 7.42 15.68
C LYS A 331 -44.54 7.93 14.26
N LEU A 332 -44.77 9.21 14.01
CA LEU A 332 -44.52 9.85 12.71
C LEU A 332 -43.02 9.86 12.38
N ALA A 333 -42.16 10.23 13.33
CA ALA A 333 -40.70 10.18 13.14
C ALA A 333 -40.23 8.75 12.82
N LYS A 334 -40.70 7.75 13.57
CA LYS A 334 -40.40 6.34 13.29
C LYS A 334 -40.92 5.89 11.92
N ALA A 335 -42.13 6.29 11.53
CA ALA A 335 -42.68 6.01 10.20
C ALA A 335 -41.89 6.69 9.07
N ALA A 336 -41.25 7.82 9.37
CA ALA A 336 -40.33 8.53 8.48
C ALA A 336 -38.89 7.95 8.49
N GLY A 337 -38.66 6.81 9.14
CA GLY A 337 -37.35 6.14 9.17
C GLY A 337 -36.39 6.67 10.24
N GLN A 338 -36.89 7.26 11.32
CA GLN A 338 -36.04 7.68 12.46
C GLN A 338 -35.22 6.49 12.99
N GLY A 339 -33.90 6.65 12.99
CA GLY A 339 -32.93 5.72 13.57
C GLY A 339 -31.71 6.48 14.11
N PRO A 340 -30.83 5.82 14.89
CA PRO A 340 -29.56 6.40 15.32
C PRO A 340 -28.71 6.85 14.13
N ILE A 341 -28.14 8.05 14.17
CA ILE A 341 -27.32 8.58 13.06
C ILE A 341 -26.10 7.70 12.77
N ARG A 342 -25.51 7.10 13.81
CA ARG A 342 -24.41 6.12 13.66
C ARG A 342 -24.80 4.90 12.81
N ASP A 343 -26.07 4.53 12.71
CA ASP A 343 -26.49 3.41 11.85
C ASP A 343 -26.41 3.79 10.35
N ASP A 344 -26.57 5.07 10.00
CA ASP A 344 -26.35 5.55 8.63
C ASP A 344 -24.89 5.31 8.17
N TYR A 345 -23.93 5.28 9.11
CA TYR A 345 -22.53 4.95 8.79
C TYR A 345 -22.37 3.48 8.38
N LEU A 346 -23.06 2.55 9.06
CA LEU A 346 -23.07 1.14 8.65
C LEU A 346 -23.75 0.95 7.29
N ASP A 347 -24.87 1.63 7.06
CA ASP A 347 -25.58 1.59 5.78
C ASP A 347 -24.71 2.16 4.66
N TRP A 348 -23.95 3.21 4.94
CA TRP A 348 -22.98 3.78 4.00
C TRP A 348 -21.81 2.82 3.73
N LEU A 349 -21.20 2.21 4.76
CA LEU A 349 -20.15 1.20 4.59
C LEU A 349 -20.62 0.01 3.72
N ALA A 350 -21.87 -0.42 3.89
CA ALA A 350 -22.44 -1.51 3.11
C ALA A 350 -22.58 -1.18 1.61
N GLN A 351 -22.71 0.10 1.27
CA GLN A 351 -22.81 0.59 -0.11
C GLN A 351 -21.46 0.80 -0.80
N LEU A 352 -20.37 0.89 -0.02
CA LEU A 352 -19.02 1.04 -0.57
C LEU A 352 -18.57 -0.22 -1.30
N GLU A 353 -17.85 -0.04 -2.39
CA GLU A 353 -17.09 -1.10 -3.04
C GLU A 353 -15.98 -1.60 -2.10
N THR A 354 -15.56 -2.85 -2.26
CA THR A 354 -14.59 -3.48 -1.34
C THR A 354 -13.31 -2.66 -1.17
N HIS A 355 -12.78 -2.07 -2.25
CA HIS A 355 -11.55 -1.27 -2.20
C HIS A 355 -11.72 0.14 -1.58
N GLN A 356 -12.97 0.57 -1.37
CA GLN A 356 -13.32 1.84 -0.74
C GLN A 356 -13.60 1.68 0.76
N ARG A 357 -13.86 0.44 1.22
CA ARG A 357 -14.12 0.16 2.63
C ARG A 357 -12.83 0.30 3.45
N PRO A 358 -12.95 0.68 4.73
CA PRO A 358 -11.79 0.73 5.62
C PRO A 358 -11.23 -0.67 5.87
N HIS A 359 -9.90 -0.74 6.00
CA HIS A 359 -9.20 -1.93 6.49
C HIS A 359 -9.08 -1.92 8.01
N LEU A 360 -8.97 -0.72 8.61
CA LEU A 360 -8.88 -0.52 10.05
C LEU A 360 -9.89 0.55 10.48
N VAL A 361 -10.41 0.45 11.71
CA VAL A 361 -11.17 1.53 12.35
C VAL A 361 -10.56 1.87 13.70
N VAL A 362 -10.37 3.15 13.95
CA VAL A 362 -9.92 3.70 15.22
C VAL A 362 -11.08 4.42 15.88
N VAL A 363 -11.37 4.07 17.14
CA VAL A 363 -12.43 4.69 17.95
C VAL A 363 -11.78 5.54 19.04
N SER A 364 -11.88 6.86 18.91
CA SER A 364 -11.25 7.80 19.85
C SER A 364 -12.13 8.21 21.02
N GLY A 365 -12.84 7.26 21.63
CA GLY A 365 -13.59 7.45 22.88
C GLY A 365 -15.06 7.86 22.73
N ASP A 366 -15.71 7.97 23.88
CA ASP A 366 -17.13 8.26 24.08
C ASP A 366 -18.03 7.29 23.32
N ILE A 367 -17.77 5.99 23.53
CA ILE A 367 -18.63 4.91 23.04
C ILE A 367 -19.98 4.98 23.77
N ALA A 368 -19.97 4.99 25.10
CA ALA A 368 -21.17 5.15 25.92
C ALA A 368 -21.42 6.62 26.28
N GLU A 369 -22.65 6.92 26.70
CA GLU A 369 -23.03 8.25 27.22
C GLU A 369 -22.66 8.42 28.71
N ALA A 370 -22.69 7.34 29.49
CA ALA A 370 -22.55 7.39 30.95
C ALA A 370 -21.78 6.20 31.53
N GLY A 371 -20.98 5.50 30.72
CA GLY A 371 -20.12 4.40 31.16
C GLY A 371 -20.88 3.19 31.73
N GLN A 372 -22.18 3.07 31.44
CA GLN A 372 -23.02 1.99 31.95
C GLN A 372 -22.85 0.72 31.11
N ASP A 373 -22.98 -0.45 31.74
CA ASP A 373 -22.75 -1.74 31.08
C ASP A 373 -23.63 -1.95 29.85
N ASP A 374 -24.93 -1.66 29.94
CA ASP A 374 -25.88 -1.85 28.84
C ASP A 374 -25.56 -0.96 27.63
N GLN A 375 -25.08 0.26 27.88
CA GLN A 375 -24.62 1.20 26.86
C GLN A 375 -23.34 0.72 26.18
N LEU A 376 -22.35 0.29 26.97
CA LEU A 376 -21.08 -0.23 26.48
C LEU A 376 -21.27 -1.53 25.71
N GLU A 377 -22.13 -2.44 26.18
CA GLU A 377 -22.49 -3.68 25.48
C GLU A 377 -23.20 -3.38 24.14
N ALA A 378 -24.12 -2.42 24.12
CA ALA A 378 -24.75 -1.98 22.87
C ALA A 378 -23.72 -1.37 21.91
N GLY A 379 -22.77 -0.59 22.42
CA GLY A 379 -21.65 -0.05 21.67
C GLY A 379 -20.76 -1.13 21.08
N ARG A 380 -20.38 -2.13 21.88
CA ARG A 380 -19.61 -3.30 21.44
C ARG A 380 -20.34 -4.06 20.33
N ALA A 381 -21.63 -4.36 20.52
CA ALA A 381 -22.41 -5.07 19.51
C ALA A 381 -22.51 -4.31 18.18
N TRP A 382 -22.54 -2.97 18.23
CA TRP A 382 -22.48 -2.15 17.02
C TRP A 382 -21.08 -2.16 16.39
N LEU A 383 -20.01 -2.12 17.18
CA LEU A 383 -18.64 -2.24 16.69
C LEU A 383 -18.36 -3.61 16.07
N ASP A 384 -18.95 -4.69 16.58
CA ASP A 384 -18.89 -6.02 15.95
C ASP A 384 -19.48 -5.98 14.52
N ARG A 385 -20.55 -5.20 14.30
CA ARG A 385 -21.13 -4.99 12.96
C ARG A 385 -20.20 -4.16 12.07
N VAL A 386 -19.51 -3.15 12.62
CA VAL A 386 -18.50 -2.39 11.88
C VAL A 386 -17.35 -3.31 11.45
N ALA A 387 -16.84 -4.14 12.37
CA ALA A 387 -15.75 -5.08 12.10
C ALA A 387 -16.10 -6.06 10.96
N ALA A 388 -17.36 -6.51 10.90
CA ALA A 388 -17.86 -7.38 9.83
C ALA A 388 -17.93 -6.68 8.45
N CYS A 389 -17.87 -5.35 8.39
CA CYS A 389 -17.88 -4.58 7.15
C CYS A 389 -16.48 -4.22 6.63
N LEU A 390 -15.41 -4.51 7.37
CA LEU A 390 -14.05 -4.11 7.00
C LEU A 390 -13.52 -4.94 5.81
N ALA A 391 -12.76 -4.29 4.94
CA ALA A 391 -12.14 -4.96 3.80
C ALA A 391 -10.87 -5.72 4.20
N PRO A 392 -10.55 -6.84 3.54
CA PRO A 392 -9.25 -7.48 3.67
C PRO A 392 -8.16 -6.59 3.07
N HIS A 393 -6.93 -6.73 3.56
CA HIS A 393 -5.76 -6.07 2.98
C HIS A 393 -4.58 -7.05 2.91
N PRO A 394 -3.83 -7.15 1.79
CA PRO A 394 -2.75 -8.14 1.64
C PRO A 394 -1.58 -7.93 2.61
N GLY A 395 -1.45 -6.74 3.17
CA GLY A 395 -0.46 -6.44 4.19
C GLY A 395 -0.98 -6.57 5.63
N LEU A 396 -2.17 -7.11 5.87
CA LEU A 396 -2.67 -7.35 7.22
C LEU A 396 -2.89 -8.85 7.46
N ASP A 397 -2.39 -9.36 8.58
CA ASP A 397 -2.57 -10.77 8.94
C ASP A 397 -4.01 -11.05 9.39
N PRO A 398 -4.53 -12.28 9.28
CA PRO A 398 -5.90 -12.60 9.71
C PRO A 398 -6.17 -12.31 11.19
N ASP A 399 -5.15 -12.47 12.04
CA ASP A 399 -5.22 -12.28 13.49
C ASP A 399 -4.90 -10.84 13.94
N ASP A 400 -4.44 -10.00 13.01
CA ASP A 400 -4.18 -8.59 13.31
C ASP A 400 -5.48 -7.90 13.73
N PRO A 401 -5.50 -7.13 14.83
CA PRO A 401 -6.68 -6.39 15.22
C PRO A 401 -7.10 -5.42 14.13
N ARG A 402 -8.41 -5.27 13.94
CA ARG A 402 -8.99 -4.38 12.93
C ARG A 402 -9.71 -3.18 13.53
N LEU A 403 -10.00 -3.25 14.82
CA LEU A 403 -10.54 -2.16 15.63
C LEU A 403 -9.53 -1.79 16.72
N LEU A 404 -9.28 -0.49 16.89
CA LEU A 404 -8.40 0.05 17.92
C LEU A 404 -9.18 1.06 18.75
N LEU A 405 -9.13 0.98 20.08
CA LEU A 405 -9.98 1.79 20.96
C LEU A 405 -9.16 2.61 21.94
N VAL A 406 -9.64 3.81 22.25
CA VAL A 406 -9.33 4.52 23.51
C VAL A 406 -10.65 4.92 24.16
N PRO A 407 -10.76 4.89 25.50
CA PRO A 407 -11.95 5.38 26.19
C PRO A 407 -11.98 6.91 26.23
N GLY A 408 -13.18 7.48 26.21
CA GLY A 408 -13.45 8.89 26.48
C GLY A 408 -14.01 9.15 27.87
N ASN A 409 -14.32 10.41 28.20
CA ASN A 409 -14.83 10.77 29.53
C ASN A 409 -16.27 10.27 29.75
N HIS A 410 -17.04 9.94 28.71
CA HIS A 410 -18.37 9.36 28.84
C HIS A 410 -18.37 7.83 28.91
N ASP A 411 -17.23 7.19 28.66
CA ASP A 411 -17.05 5.74 28.82
C ASP A 411 -16.83 5.30 30.28
N VAL A 412 -16.76 6.27 31.17
CA VAL A 412 -16.37 6.11 32.57
C VAL A 412 -17.58 6.30 33.47
N ASP A 413 -17.80 5.36 34.39
CA ASP A 413 -18.89 5.47 35.37
C ASP A 413 -18.48 6.36 36.55
N TRP A 414 -18.66 7.66 36.38
CA TRP A 414 -18.33 8.66 37.41
C TRP A 414 -19.20 8.57 38.67
N THR A 415 -20.26 7.76 38.67
CA THR A 415 -21.02 7.49 39.91
C THR A 415 -20.28 6.52 40.82
N ALA A 416 -19.29 5.80 40.30
CA ALA A 416 -18.50 4.80 41.02
C ALA A 416 -17.18 5.35 41.59
N VAL A 417 -17.03 6.68 41.75
CA VAL A 417 -15.79 7.32 42.25
C VAL A 417 -15.45 6.99 43.71
N ASP A 418 -16.44 6.60 44.53
CA ASP A 418 -16.24 6.30 45.95
C ASP A 418 -15.83 4.83 46.21
N GLY A 419 -14.75 4.61 46.99
CA GLY A 419 -14.35 3.29 47.51
C GLY A 419 -12.84 2.99 47.52
N PRO A 420 -12.43 1.78 47.99
CA PRO A 420 -11.02 1.41 48.19
C PRO A 420 -10.20 1.26 46.90
N ALA A 421 -10.84 1.16 45.74
CA ALA A 421 -10.17 1.13 44.44
C ALA A 421 -9.76 2.52 43.92
N GLY A 422 -10.21 3.61 44.59
CA GLY A 422 -9.94 5.00 44.21
C GLY A 422 -10.49 5.35 42.82
N GLY A 423 -9.85 6.32 42.15
CA GLY A 423 -10.21 6.82 40.81
C GLY A 423 -10.17 5.79 39.67
N ARG A 424 -9.85 4.51 39.94
CA ARG A 424 -9.82 3.42 38.94
C ARG A 424 -11.14 2.68 38.80
N ARG A 425 -11.95 2.67 39.88
CA ARG A 425 -13.26 1.99 39.90
C ARG A 425 -14.19 2.44 38.76
N PRO A 426 -14.22 3.73 38.38
CA PRO A 426 -15.03 4.21 37.26
C PRO A 426 -14.72 3.54 35.90
N HIS A 427 -13.52 2.99 35.70
CA HIS A 427 -13.11 2.34 34.44
C HIS A 427 -13.49 0.86 34.34
N LEU A 428 -14.01 0.24 35.42
CA LEU A 428 -14.25 -1.20 35.47
C LEU A 428 -15.30 -1.68 34.47
N ALA A 429 -16.32 -0.88 34.19
CA ALA A 429 -17.36 -1.22 33.22
C ALA A 429 -16.78 -1.35 31.81
N PHE A 430 -16.05 -0.32 31.36
CA PHE A 430 -15.36 -0.33 30.07
C PHE A 430 -14.40 -1.53 29.95
N ALA A 431 -13.52 -1.71 30.93
CA ALA A 431 -12.57 -2.83 30.91
C ALA A 431 -13.28 -4.18 30.86
N ARG A 432 -14.36 -4.38 31.63
CA ARG A 432 -15.12 -5.63 31.61
C ARG A 432 -15.74 -5.93 30.25
N VAL A 433 -16.33 -4.93 29.58
CA VAL A 433 -17.01 -5.14 28.30
C VAL A 433 -16.02 -5.41 27.16
N PHE A 434 -14.87 -4.75 27.14
CA PHE A 434 -13.91 -4.85 26.04
C PHE A 434 -12.75 -5.83 26.29
N THR A 435 -12.47 -6.22 27.54
CA THR A 435 -11.49 -7.30 27.82
C THR A 435 -11.95 -8.61 27.21
N GLY A 436 -11.01 -9.32 26.58
CA GLY A 436 -11.29 -10.58 25.87
C GLY A 436 -11.77 -10.40 24.44
N THR A 437 -11.98 -9.16 23.98
CA THR A 437 -11.98 -8.88 22.54
C THR A 437 -10.56 -8.91 21.99
N SER A 438 -10.41 -8.97 20.67
CA SER A 438 -9.10 -8.79 20.01
C SER A 438 -8.70 -7.32 19.88
N TRP A 439 -9.51 -6.38 20.38
CA TRP A 439 -9.33 -4.95 20.14
C TRP A 439 -8.43 -4.36 21.23
N PRO A 440 -7.22 -3.87 20.91
CA PRO A 440 -6.35 -3.27 21.91
C PRO A 440 -6.93 -1.93 22.41
N PHE A 441 -6.75 -1.68 23.71
CA PHE A 441 -7.12 -0.44 24.39
C PHE A 441 -6.26 -0.25 25.66
N PRO A 442 -6.08 0.99 26.15
CA PRO A 442 -5.34 1.26 27.39
C PRO A 442 -6.08 0.74 28.63
N GLN A 443 -5.41 -0.08 29.44
CA GLN A 443 -5.99 -0.69 30.65
C GLN A 443 -6.05 0.29 31.82
N LEU A 444 -6.93 1.30 31.76
CA LEU A 444 -7.06 2.34 32.81
C LEU A 444 -7.48 1.81 34.20
N VAL A 445 -7.90 0.55 34.29
CA VAL A 445 -8.15 -0.14 35.56
C VAL A 445 -6.87 -0.54 36.28
N GLU A 446 -5.75 -0.65 35.57
CA GLU A 446 -4.44 -0.97 36.12
C GLU A 446 -3.73 0.30 36.61
N PRO A 447 -2.95 0.23 37.71
CA PRO A 447 -2.10 1.34 38.13
C PRO A 447 -1.10 1.72 37.03
N PRO A 448 -0.85 3.02 36.78
CA PRO A 448 0.10 3.45 35.75
C PRO A 448 1.52 2.90 35.90
N GLU A 449 1.94 2.51 37.11
CA GLU A 449 3.26 1.93 37.37
C GLU A 449 3.41 0.49 36.84
N THR A 450 2.29 -0.22 36.68
CA THR A 450 2.27 -1.63 36.26
C THR A 450 1.52 -1.84 34.96
N ARG A 451 0.83 -0.81 34.45
CA ARG A 451 0.05 -0.89 33.23
C ARG A 451 0.96 -1.04 32.02
N GLU A 452 0.70 -2.07 31.24
CA GLU A 452 1.39 -2.30 29.97
C GLU A 452 0.99 -1.22 28.93
N PRO A 453 1.94 -0.70 28.13
CA PRO A 453 1.62 0.24 27.06
C PRO A 453 0.70 -0.40 26.00
N ALA A 454 -0.40 0.26 25.67
CA ALA A 454 -1.29 -0.19 24.60
C ALA A 454 -0.78 0.27 23.24
N HIS A 455 0.13 -0.49 22.66
CA HIS A 455 0.66 -0.26 21.31
C HIS A 455 0.21 -1.35 20.33
N GLN A 456 -0.01 -0.98 19.08
CA GLN A 456 -0.27 -1.93 18.00
C GLN A 456 0.64 -1.66 16.81
N HIS A 457 1.28 -2.71 16.29
CA HIS A 457 2.23 -2.61 15.18
C HIS A 457 1.73 -3.42 13.98
N TYR A 458 1.73 -2.82 12.79
CA TYR A 458 1.47 -3.48 11.51
C TYR A 458 2.73 -3.35 10.63
N ARG A 459 3.73 -4.19 10.91
CA ARG A 459 5.09 -4.05 10.36
C ARG A 459 5.14 -4.13 8.83
N SER A 460 4.37 -5.05 8.25
CA SER A 460 4.16 -5.20 6.81
C SER A 460 3.69 -3.91 6.12
N LEU A 461 2.95 -3.07 6.85
CA LEU A 461 2.45 -1.77 6.41
C LEU A 461 3.33 -0.60 6.84
N GLY A 462 4.33 -0.82 7.71
CA GLY A 462 5.11 0.27 8.31
C GLY A 462 4.27 1.20 9.19
N LEU A 463 3.21 0.70 9.81
CA LEU A 463 2.30 1.47 10.67
C LEU A 463 2.46 1.05 12.13
N ALA A 464 2.40 2.01 13.05
CA ALA A 464 2.22 1.75 14.48
C ALA A 464 1.21 2.71 15.11
N PHE A 465 0.53 2.24 16.15
CA PHE A 465 -0.43 3.00 16.94
C PHE A 465 0.00 3.03 18.41
N ALA A 466 -0.09 4.21 19.03
CA ALA A 466 -0.05 4.39 20.47
C ALA A 466 -1.45 4.77 20.97
N LEU A 467 -2.07 3.92 21.79
CA LEU A 467 -3.42 4.12 22.32
C LEU A 467 -3.31 4.69 23.74
N LEU A 468 -3.69 5.95 23.91
CA LEU A 468 -3.45 6.71 25.13
C LEU A 468 -4.76 6.99 25.86
N GLY A 469 -4.84 6.55 27.11
CA GLY A 469 -5.98 6.83 27.96
C GLY A 469 -5.89 8.26 28.50
N SER A 470 -6.90 9.07 28.18
CA SER A 470 -7.03 10.45 28.66
C SER A 470 -8.13 10.75 29.69
N PRO A 471 -9.14 9.88 29.96
CA PRO A 471 -10.17 10.17 30.96
C PRO A 471 -9.75 9.74 32.38
N GLU A 472 -8.51 10.01 32.81
CA GLU A 472 -8.03 9.57 34.15
C GLU A 472 -8.51 10.46 35.33
N TYR A 473 -8.80 11.74 35.06
CA TYR A 473 -9.11 12.73 36.10
C TYR A 473 -10.41 13.52 35.84
N GLY A 474 -11.25 13.08 34.89
CA GLY A 474 -12.51 13.74 34.53
C GLY A 474 -13.60 13.66 35.60
N GLY A 475 -14.64 14.49 35.52
CA GLY A 475 -15.91 14.24 36.18
C GLY A 475 -16.16 14.88 37.56
N ALA A 476 -15.22 15.60 38.16
CA ALA A 476 -15.52 16.35 39.38
C ALA A 476 -16.49 17.50 39.07
N ASN A 477 -17.71 17.43 39.60
CA ASN A 477 -18.67 18.54 39.54
C ASN A 477 -18.11 19.74 40.30
N HIS A 478 -17.75 20.80 39.59
CA HIS A 478 -17.36 22.06 40.20
C HIS A 478 -18.63 22.85 40.55
N GLU A 479 -18.77 23.28 41.82
CA GLU A 479 -19.98 23.93 42.34
C GLU A 479 -20.44 25.15 41.51
N HIS A 480 -19.50 25.86 40.87
CA HIS A 480 -19.77 27.06 40.07
C HIS A 480 -19.73 26.87 38.54
N TYR A 481 -19.08 25.83 38.03
CA TYR A 481 -18.83 25.68 36.58
C TYR A 481 -19.48 24.43 35.97
N GLY A 482 -20.15 23.61 36.79
CA GLY A 482 -20.65 22.31 36.36
C GLY A 482 -19.53 21.28 36.26
N ARG A 483 -19.80 20.18 35.55
CA ARG A 483 -18.83 19.11 35.31
C ARG A 483 -17.72 19.63 34.40
N LEU A 484 -16.49 19.62 34.91
CA LEU A 484 -15.29 19.84 34.11
C LEU A 484 -14.71 18.46 33.77
N ASP A 485 -14.49 18.21 32.48
CA ASP A 485 -13.88 16.96 31.99
C ASP A 485 -12.52 17.24 31.33
N PRO A 486 -11.54 17.82 32.06
CA PRO A 486 -10.23 18.00 31.48
C PRO A 486 -9.55 16.63 31.32
N GLY A 487 -8.94 16.42 30.16
CA GLY A 487 -8.19 15.20 29.91
C GLY A 487 -6.81 15.22 30.58
N LEU A 488 -6.29 14.04 30.92
CA LEU A 488 -4.90 13.83 31.32
C LEU A 488 -4.44 12.47 30.81
N VAL A 489 -3.30 12.44 30.09
CA VAL A 489 -2.56 11.19 29.85
C VAL A 489 -1.50 11.07 30.94
N HIS A 490 -1.44 9.94 31.65
CA HIS A 490 -0.52 9.81 32.79
C HIS A 490 0.95 9.98 32.38
N ASP A 491 1.76 10.63 33.22
CA ASP A 491 3.19 10.87 32.93
C ASP A 491 3.97 9.57 32.68
N ARG A 492 3.55 8.47 33.32
CA ARG A 492 4.13 7.13 33.07
C ARG A 492 3.89 6.64 31.66
N ASP A 493 2.70 6.83 31.08
CA ASP A 493 2.45 6.44 29.68
C ASP A 493 3.25 7.30 28.72
N ILE A 494 3.39 8.59 29.01
CA ILE A 494 4.23 9.50 28.23
C ILE A 494 5.71 9.05 28.28
N GLN A 495 6.19 8.61 29.44
CA GLN A 495 7.52 8.01 29.57
C GLN A 495 7.64 6.70 28.80
N HIS A 496 6.63 5.82 28.86
CA HIS A 496 6.61 4.60 28.07
C HIS A 496 6.69 4.90 26.56
N LEU A 497 5.90 5.86 26.08
CA LEU A 497 5.92 6.32 24.69
C LEU A 497 7.31 6.80 24.26
N ARG A 498 8.00 7.59 25.11
CA ARG A 498 9.38 8.07 24.87
C ARG A 498 10.42 6.94 24.86
N SER A 499 10.22 5.92 25.69
CA SER A 499 11.17 4.81 25.82
C SER A 499 10.95 3.69 24.79
N ALA A 500 9.79 3.66 24.15
CA ALA A 500 9.41 2.63 23.20
C ALA A 500 10.25 2.70 21.91
N VAL A 501 10.51 1.53 21.32
CA VAL A 501 11.29 1.41 20.08
C VAL A 501 10.34 1.38 18.89
N TRP A 502 10.32 2.46 18.12
CA TRP A 502 9.46 2.64 16.93
C TRP A 502 10.22 2.51 15.60
N LYS A 503 11.42 1.90 15.61
CA LYS A 503 12.41 2.00 14.52
C LYS A 503 11.94 1.42 13.18
N HIS A 504 10.91 0.59 13.16
CA HIS A 504 10.50 -0.13 11.95
C HIS A 504 9.23 0.43 11.32
N GLU A 505 8.62 1.45 11.93
CA GLU A 505 7.33 2.00 11.53
C GLU A 505 7.50 3.48 11.17
N PRO A 506 7.62 3.78 9.87
CA PRO A 506 7.72 5.16 9.38
C PRO A 506 6.50 5.99 9.72
N ILE A 507 5.31 5.37 9.79
CA ILE A 507 4.07 6.05 10.14
C ILE A 507 3.65 5.63 11.54
N ARG A 508 3.66 6.60 12.47
CA ARG A 508 3.29 6.41 13.87
C ARG A 508 2.09 7.30 14.17
N ILE A 509 1.04 6.69 14.69
CA ILE A 509 -0.25 7.33 14.93
C ILE A 509 -0.55 7.27 16.42
N ALA A 510 -0.74 8.41 17.07
CA ALA A 510 -1.23 8.46 18.43
C ALA A 510 -2.75 8.60 18.44
N VAL A 511 -3.40 7.97 19.41
CA VAL A 511 -4.85 8.05 19.58
C VAL A 511 -5.13 8.44 21.02
N VAL A 512 -5.94 9.47 21.20
CA VAL A 512 -6.37 9.99 22.49
C VAL A 512 -7.81 10.47 22.37
N HIS A 513 -8.58 10.58 23.45
CA HIS A 513 -9.92 11.15 23.35
C HIS A 513 -9.90 12.68 23.37
N HIS A 514 -9.29 13.27 24.40
CA HIS A 514 -9.22 14.72 24.56
C HIS A 514 -8.16 15.36 23.64
N PRO A 515 -8.43 16.53 23.02
CA PRO A 515 -7.48 17.21 22.14
C PRO A 515 -6.25 17.76 22.91
N LEU A 516 -5.10 17.90 22.23
CA LEU A 516 -3.87 18.49 22.81
C LEU A 516 -4.04 19.93 23.28
N ALA A 517 -4.88 20.69 22.58
CA ALA A 517 -5.14 22.10 22.84
C ALA A 517 -6.58 22.43 22.44
N GLN A 518 -7.07 23.61 22.81
CA GLN A 518 -8.39 24.08 22.39
C GLN A 518 -8.49 24.14 20.86
N VAL A 519 -9.57 23.57 20.32
CA VAL A 519 -9.86 23.61 18.89
C VAL A 519 -10.53 24.95 18.55
N PRO A 520 -9.98 25.75 17.61
CA PRO A 520 -10.46 27.11 17.34
C PRO A 520 -11.95 27.23 16.94
N SER A 521 -12.52 26.20 16.33
CA SER A 521 -13.90 26.22 15.81
C SER A 521 -14.98 26.18 16.91
N ILE A 522 -14.62 25.86 18.16
CA ILE A 522 -15.56 25.75 19.30
C ILE A 522 -15.44 26.95 20.24
N ALA A 523 -14.83 28.05 19.78
CA ALA A 523 -14.67 29.28 20.55
C ALA A 523 -15.99 30.04 20.79
N THR A 524 -16.93 29.44 21.53
CA THR A 524 -17.74 30.19 22.49
C THR A 524 -16.91 30.34 23.76
N GLU A 525 -16.83 31.55 24.30
CA GLU A 525 -15.96 31.98 25.43
C GLU A 525 -16.06 31.16 26.75
N ILE A 526 -16.85 30.09 26.81
CA ILE A 526 -17.35 29.49 28.06
C ILE A 526 -16.76 28.09 28.37
N THR A 527 -16.17 27.36 27.42
CA THR A 527 -15.61 26.01 27.69
C THR A 527 -14.10 26.02 27.88
N SER A 528 -13.63 26.64 28.96
CA SER A 528 -12.20 26.91 29.21
C SER A 528 -11.31 25.66 29.46
N TYR A 529 -11.85 24.43 29.43
CA TYR A 529 -11.14 23.22 29.90
C TYR A 529 -11.46 21.92 29.12
N SER A 530 -11.64 21.98 27.79
CA SER A 530 -11.95 20.80 26.95
C SER A 530 -10.72 20.05 26.42
N GLY A 531 -9.50 20.50 26.72
CA GLY A 531 -8.26 19.89 26.25
C GLY A 531 -7.51 19.08 27.32
N LEU A 532 -6.42 18.44 26.90
CA LEU A 532 -5.46 17.81 27.80
C LEU A 532 -4.74 18.85 28.65
N THR A 533 -4.77 18.66 29.98
CA THR A 533 -4.05 19.52 30.93
C THR A 533 -2.54 19.47 30.76
N ASN A 534 -2.00 18.33 30.34
CA ASN A 534 -0.59 18.12 30.01
C ASN A 534 -0.34 17.95 28.50
N GLY A 535 -1.22 18.51 27.65
CA GLY A 535 -1.12 18.38 26.19
C GLY A 535 0.23 18.78 25.61
N GLY A 536 0.88 19.82 26.14
CA GLY A 536 2.23 20.23 25.71
C GLY A 536 3.31 19.17 25.97
N GLN A 537 3.21 18.41 27.08
CA GLN A 537 4.16 17.34 27.38
C GLN A 537 3.98 16.15 26.44
N LEU A 538 2.73 15.79 26.17
CA LEU A 538 2.41 14.73 25.22
C LEU A 538 2.85 15.12 23.80
N GLN A 539 2.53 16.34 23.34
CA GLN A 539 2.97 16.82 22.03
C GLN A 539 4.49 16.71 21.87
N ALA A 540 5.25 17.18 22.85
CA ALA A 540 6.72 17.10 22.81
C ALA A 540 7.22 15.65 22.74
N ALA A 541 6.56 14.73 23.46
CA ALA A 541 6.91 13.30 23.41
C ALA A 541 6.60 12.67 22.04
N LEU A 542 5.47 13.04 21.44
CA LEU A 542 5.07 12.60 20.10
C LEU A 542 6.06 13.11 19.03
N GLU A 543 6.42 14.39 19.08
CA GLU A 543 7.39 14.98 18.14
C GLU A 543 8.79 14.36 18.28
N GLU A 544 9.27 14.15 19.51
CA GLU A 544 10.57 13.48 19.77
C GLU A 544 10.60 12.05 19.22
N GLN A 545 9.49 11.34 19.36
CA GLN A 545 9.30 10.00 18.78
C GLN A 545 8.82 10.05 17.34
N GLY A 546 8.90 11.20 16.66
CA GLY A 546 8.53 11.38 15.27
C GLY A 546 7.17 10.79 14.93
N PHE A 547 6.13 11.07 15.71
CA PHE A 547 4.76 10.72 15.35
C PHE A 547 4.27 11.56 14.19
N THR A 548 3.55 10.92 13.27
CA THR A 548 3.08 11.55 12.04
C THR A 548 1.68 12.11 12.20
N LEU A 549 0.84 11.45 13.01
CA LEU A 549 -0.58 11.75 13.14
C LEU A 549 -1.02 11.58 14.59
N LEU A 550 -1.88 12.47 15.06
CA LEU A 550 -2.63 12.34 16.30
C LEU A 550 -4.13 12.36 15.99
N LEU A 551 -4.84 11.34 16.46
CA LEU A 551 -6.29 11.20 16.33
C LEU A 551 -6.97 11.52 17.66
N HIS A 552 -8.02 12.35 17.62
CA HIS A 552 -8.83 12.64 18.81
C HIS A 552 -10.33 12.83 18.55
N GLY A 553 -11.08 12.88 19.65
CA GLY A 553 -12.53 13.07 19.71
C GLY A 553 -12.91 14.28 20.56
N HIS A 554 -13.96 14.11 21.38
CA HIS A 554 -14.40 14.98 22.48
C HIS A 554 -15.06 16.29 22.04
N THR A 555 -14.56 16.90 20.98
CA THR A 555 -15.00 18.22 20.50
C THR A 555 -16.26 18.16 19.64
N HIS A 556 -16.65 16.96 19.20
CA HIS A 556 -17.75 16.70 18.27
C HIS A 556 -17.65 17.42 16.91
N ALA A 557 -16.51 18.04 16.62
CA ALA A 557 -16.26 18.85 15.43
C ALA A 557 -15.13 18.24 14.61
N ALA A 558 -15.34 18.16 13.30
CA ALA A 558 -14.32 17.66 12.38
C ALA A 558 -13.21 18.70 12.22
N TYR A 559 -11.96 18.28 12.43
CA TYR A 559 -10.83 19.19 12.51
C TYR A 559 -9.57 18.54 11.92
N LEU A 560 -8.82 19.31 11.13
CA LEU A 560 -7.48 18.95 10.67
C LEU A 560 -6.55 20.14 10.90
N GLU A 561 -5.40 19.91 11.53
CA GLU A 561 -4.37 20.94 11.76
C GLU A 561 -2.98 20.32 11.67
N ARG A 562 -2.08 21.00 10.96
CA ARG A 562 -0.67 20.62 10.92
C ARG A 562 0.14 21.45 11.91
N LYS A 563 0.87 20.78 12.81
CA LYS A 563 1.89 21.37 13.70
C LYS A 563 3.25 20.74 13.42
N GLY A 564 4.08 21.45 12.65
CA GLY A 564 5.34 20.90 12.16
C GLY A 564 5.09 19.65 11.31
N GLU A 565 5.65 18.52 11.74
CA GLU A 565 5.48 17.21 11.07
C GLU A 565 4.34 16.36 11.67
N LEU A 566 3.69 16.83 12.73
CA LEU A 566 2.54 16.18 13.34
C LEU A 566 1.25 16.74 12.73
N LEU A 567 0.48 15.87 12.08
CA LEU A 567 -0.91 16.16 11.69
C LEU A 567 -1.83 15.82 12.87
N ILE A 568 -2.77 16.70 13.21
CA ILE A 568 -3.76 16.50 14.26
C ILE A 568 -5.12 16.40 13.58
N ALA A 569 -5.85 15.31 13.84
CA ALA A 569 -7.17 15.07 13.28
C ALA A 569 -8.20 14.82 14.40
N GLY A 570 -9.17 15.72 14.51
CA GLY A 570 -10.35 15.58 15.36
C GLY A 570 -11.50 15.00 14.54
N ALA A 571 -12.11 13.90 15.01
CA ALA A 571 -13.29 13.35 14.36
C ALA A 571 -14.54 14.14 14.75
N GLY A 572 -15.44 14.34 13.79
CA GLY A 572 -16.82 14.70 14.10
C GLY A 572 -17.50 13.58 14.91
N THR A 573 -18.59 13.91 15.58
CA THR A 573 -19.36 12.90 16.34
C THR A 573 -20.27 12.08 15.41
N LEU A 574 -20.34 10.76 15.60
CA LEU A 574 -21.34 9.93 14.93
C LEU A 574 -22.65 9.75 15.72
N GLY A 575 -22.67 10.08 17.01
CA GLY A 575 -23.79 9.72 17.87
C GLY A 575 -24.23 10.74 18.91
N SER A 576 -23.50 11.84 19.14
CA SER A 576 -23.90 12.86 20.12
C SER A 576 -24.89 13.87 19.55
N ARG A 577 -25.99 14.15 20.25
CA ARG A 577 -26.87 15.29 19.92
C ARG A 577 -26.23 16.65 20.21
N GLU A 578 -25.18 16.68 21.01
CA GLU A 578 -24.55 17.90 21.50
C GLU A 578 -23.47 18.38 20.53
N THR A 579 -23.84 18.60 19.27
CA THR A 579 -22.93 19.11 18.24
C THR A 579 -23.53 20.30 17.52
N TYR A 580 -22.67 21.26 17.17
CA TYR A 580 -22.99 22.39 16.30
C TYR A 580 -22.61 22.12 14.84
N GLU A 581 -21.87 21.04 14.59
CA GLU A 581 -21.47 20.62 13.25
C GLU A 581 -22.32 19.45 12.76
N ARG A 582 -22.12 19.08 11.49
CA ARG A 582 -22.69 17.85 10.95
C ARG A 582 -21.95 16.66 11.50
N HIS A 583 -22.69 15.59 11.80
CA HIS A 583 -22.12 14.30 12.15
C HIS A 583 -21.14 13.81 11.09
N GLY A 584 -20.08 13.14 11.50
CA GLY A 584 -18.98 12.84 10.59
C GLY A 584 -17.96 11.90 11.18
N PHE A 585 -16.94 11.61 10.39
CA PHE A 585 -15.77 10.82 10.76
C PHE A 585 -14.58 11.26 9.89
N ASN A 586 -13.40 10.71 10.11
CA ASN A 586 -12.24 10.94 9.27
C ASN A 586 -11.85 9.67 8.52
N GLU A 587 -11.45 9.80 7.26
CA GLU A 587 -10.73 8.77 6.52
C GLU A 587 -9.24 9.14 6.48
N ILE A 588 -8.39 8.18 6.80
CA ILE A 588 -6.95 8.29 6.69
C ILE A 588 -6.49 7.25 5.66
N ILE A 589 -5.85 7.72 4.60
CA ILE A 589 -5.32 6.87 3.53
C ILE A 589 -3.81 6.91 3.65
N VAL A 590 -3.20 5.74 3.85
CA VAL A 590 -1.74 5.58 3.81
C VAL A 590 -1.36 4.86 2.54
N THR A 591 -0.61 5.53 1.67
CA THR A 591 -0.02 4.92 0.46
C THR A 591 1.48 4.73 0.66
N ARG A 592 2.02 3.69 0.01
CA ARG A 592 3.44 3.35 0.05
C ARG A 592 3.99 3.18 -1.37
N GLU A 593 5.16 3.75 -1.61
CA GLU A 593 6.00 3.53 -2.78
C GLU A 593 7.42 3.17 -2.31
N GLY A 594 7.69 1.87 -2.21
CA GLY A 594 8.91 1.33 -1.61
C GLY A 594 9.06 1.80 -0.15
N GLN A 595 10.02 2.69 0.08
CA GLN A 595 10.31 3.26 1.40
C GLN A 595 9.67 4.65 1.61
N ARG A 596 8.94 5.16 0.61
CA ARG A 596 8.22 6.43 0.72
C ARG A 596 6.78 6.17 1.10
N TYR A 597 6.28 6.95 2.03
CA TYR A 597 4.93 6.88 2.56
C TYR A 597 4.25 8.23 2.39
N LYS A 598 2.98 8.19 2.04
CA LYS A 598 2.12 9.37 2.02
C LYS A 598 0.92 9.10 2.91
N VAL A 599 0.61 10.05 3.78
CA VAL A 599 -0.57 10.02 4.66
C VAL A 599 -1.49 11.15 4.24
N GLN A 600 -2.71 10.78 3.87
CA GLN A 600 -3.80 11.72 3.60
C GLN A 600 -4.86 11.57 4.68
N ALA A 601 -5.27 12.66 5.31
CA ALA A 601 -6.41 12.69 6.21
C ALA A 601 -7.53 13.51 5.58
N GLN A 602 -8.76 13.00 5.67
CA GLN A 602 -9.92 13.59 5.02
C GLN A 602 -11.13 13.50 5.94
N THR A 603 -11.76 14.64 6.22
CA THR A 603 -12.97 14.68 7.05
C THR A 603 -14.21 14.39 6.18
N TYR A 604 -15.11 13.56 6.68
CA TYR A 604 -16.42 13.28 6.09
C TYR A 604 -17.53 13.86 6.95
N GLU A 605 -18.56 14.39 6.31
CA GLU A 605 -19.77 14.87 6.98
C GLU A 605 -21.03 14.24 6.39
N ARG A 606 -22.03 14.06 7.24
CA ARG A 606 -23.32 13.51 6.88
C ARG A 606 -24.12 14.50 6.04
N LYS A 607 -24.55 14.07 4.85
CA LYS A 607 -25.45 14.79 3.94
C LYS A 607 -26.55 13.85 3.46
N GLY A 608 -27.80 14.12 3.86
CA GLY A 608 -28.97 13.41 3.33
C GLY A 608 -28.96 11.89 3.56
N GLY A 609 -28.47 11.42 4.72
CA GLY A 609 -28.40 9.98 5.05
C GLY A 609 -27.18 9.24 4.48
N SER A 610 -26.26 9.96 3.82
CA SER A 610 -24.96 9.44 3.38
C SER A 610 -23.83 10.34 3.90
N PHE A 611 -22.58 9.99 3.61
CA PHE A 611 -21.40 10.76 4.00
C PHE A 611 -20.66 11.29 2.78
N ALA A 612 -20.23 12.55 2.85
CA ALA A 612 -19.51 13.21 1.78
C ALA A 612 -18.24 13.89 2.33
N PRO A 613 -17.16 13.95 1.53
CA PRO A 613 -15.95 14.60 1.96
C PRO A 613 -16.12 16.11 2.12
N ARG A 614 -15.39 16.70 3.09
CA ARG A 614 -15.42 18.14 3.43
C ARG A 614 -14.05 18.82 3.30
N ALA A 615 -13.01 18.28 3.94
CA ALA A 615 -11.65 18.85 3.97
C ALA A 615 -10.61 17.75 3.83
N VAL A 616 -9.42 18.08 3.33
CA VAL A 616 -8.30 17.15 3.08
C VAL A 616 -7.00 17.81 3.48
N GLU A 617 -6.14 17.08 4.19
CA GLU A 617 -4.74 17.43 4.47
C GLU A 617 -3.82 16.25 4.12
N GLN A 618 -2.58 16.53 3.73
CA GLN A 618 -1.62 15.50 3.28
C GLN A 618 -0.21 15.76 3.81
N LEU A 619 0.52 14.68 4.08
CA LEU A 619 1.95 14.71 4.37
C LEU A 619 2.69 13.55 3.69
N GLU A 620 3.99 13.71 3.48
CA GLU A 620 4.87 12.68 2.93
C GLU A 620 6.02 12.39 3.90
N ARG A 621 6.42 11.13 3.98
CA ARG A 621 7.52 10.67 4.84
C ARG A 621 8.33 9.59 4.15
N VAL A 622 9.65 9.61 4.35
CA VAL A 622 10.56 8.55 3.89
C VAL A 622 11.00 7.74 5.09
N ALA A 623 10.95 6.42 5.00
CA ALA A 623 11.50 5.52 6.00
C ALA A 623 13.00 5.78 6.12
N THR A 624 13.46 6.08 7.34
CA THR A 624 14.86 6.39 7.65
C THR A 624 15.62 5.16 8.12
#